data_AF-V4UKY6-F1
#
_entry.id   AF-V4UKY6-F1
#
_cell.length_a   1.000
_cell.length_b   1.000
_cell.length_c   1.000
_cell.angle_alpha   90.00
_cell.angle_beta   90.00
_cell.angle_gamma   90.00
#
_symmetry.space_group_name_H-M   'P 1'
#
loop_
_entity.id
_entity.type
_entity.pdbx_description
1 polymer ?
#
loop_
_entity_poly.entity_id
_entity_poly.type
_entity_poly.pdbx_seq_one_letter_code
_entity_poly.pdbx_strand_id
1 'polypeptide(L)' 'FVANCCYKKCVDVKKNQLNCGKCGSKCKYYEICCQGVCVNPSFNHKHCGRCYNKCKNGSSCFYGLRSYA' A
#
# COMPACT_ATOMS: atom_id res chain seq x y z
N PHE A 1 14.72 -12.10 7.54
CA PHE A 1 13.64 -11.56 6.69
C PHE A 1 12.59 -12.66 6.51
N VAL A 2 11.37 -12.50 7.05
CA VAL A 2 10.28 -13.47 6.81
C VAL A 2 9.71 -13.18 5.42
N ALA A 3 10.26 -13.85 4.41
CA ALA A 3 9.56 -14.04 3.15
C ALA A 3 8.51 -15.12 3.39
N ASN A 4 7.24 -14.75 3.45
CA ASN A 4 6.17 -15.73 3.60
C ASN A 4 6.09 -16.51 2.27
N CYS A 5 6.44 -17.79 2.32
CA CYS A 5 6.32 -18.67 1.17
C CYS A 5 4.84 -18.87 0.82
N CYS A 6 4.42 -18.41 -0.35
CA CYS A 6 3.09 -18.65 -0.89
C CYS A 6 3.21 -19.53 -2.13
N TYR A 7 2.46 -20.63 -2.18
CA TYR A 7 2.40 -21.50 -3.36
C TYR A 7 3.79 -21.98 -3.84
N LYS A 8 4.65 -22.42 -2.89
CA LYS A 8 6.05 -22.85 -3.14
C LYS A 8 6.96 -21.77 -3.75
N LYS A 9 6.54 -20.50 -3.71
CA LYS A 9 7.36 -19.34 -4.10
C LYS A 9 7.53 -18.40 -2.92
N CYS A 10 8.75 -17.90 -2.72
CA CYS A 10 9.00 -16.83 -1.77
C CYS A 10 8.38 -15.55 -2.33
N VAL A 11 7.36 -15.02 -1.67
CA VAL A 11 6.76 -13.75 -2.05
C VAL A 11 6.85 -12.76 -0.89
N ASP A 12 7.10 -11.51 -1.24
CA ASP A 12 7.19 -10.46 -0.24
C ASP A 12 5.79 -9.95 0.10
N VAL A 13 5.17 -10.56 1.11
CA VAL A 13 3.81 -10.19 1.52
C VAL A 13 3.68 -8.75 2.01
N LYS A 14 4.79 -8.03 2.18
CA LYS A 14 4.77 -6.62 2.57
C LYS A 14 4.64 -5.65 1.41
N LYS A 15 4.97 -6.09 0.19
CA LYS A 15 4.92 -5.28 -1.04
C LYS A 15 4.05 -5.90 -2.12
N ASN A 16 3.80 -7.20 -2.07
CA ASN A 16 3.07 -7.90 -3.11
C ASN A 16 1.57 -7.67 -2.97
N GLN A 17 0.97 -6.97 -3.94
CA GLN A 17 -0.47 -6.65 -3.97
C GLN A 17 -1.36 -7.89 -4.03
N LEU A 18 -0.85 -9.02 -4.53
CA LEU A 18 -1.57 -10.30 -4.61
C LEU A 18 -1.48 -11.14 -3.32
N ASN A 19 -0.53 -10.81 -2.44
CA ASN A 19 -0.27 -11.57 -1.21
C ASN A 19 -0.03 -10.59 -0.05
N CYS A 20 -0.85 -9.54 0.06
CA CYS A 20 -0.60 -8.47 1.01
C CYS A 20 -0.97 -8.91 2.43
N GLY A 21 0.02 -8.98 3.31
CA GLY A 21 -0.11 -9.42 4.71
C GLY A 21 -0.19 -10.93 4.87
N LYS A 22 -0.85 -11.62 3.94
CA LYS A 22 -1.01 -13.08 3.92
C LYS A 22 -1.06 -13.62 2.49
N CYS A 23 -0.75 -14.90 2.33
CA CYS A 23 -0.87 -15.58 1.03
C CYS A 23 -2.31 -15.54 0.51
N GLY A 24 -2.48 -15.16 -0.76
CA GLY A 24 -3.79 -15.06 -1.39
C GLY A 24 -4.61 -13.82 -1.00
N SER A 25 -4.10 -12.96 -0.11
CA SER A 25 -4.74 -11.67 0.18
C SER A 25 -4.45 -10.65 -0.90
N LYS A 26 -5.33 -10.58 -1.88
CA LYS A 26 -5.27 -9.57 -2.94
C LYS A 26 -5.92 -8.25 -2.48
N CYS A 27 -5.19 -7.14 -2.58
CA CYS A 27 -5.75 -5.81 -2.36
C CYS A 27 -6.72 -5.42 -3.49
N LYS A 28 -7.65 -4.48 -3.23
CA LYS A 28 -8.53 -3.97 -4.29
C LYS A 28 -7.71 -3.25 -5.37
N TYR A 29 -8.34 -3.06 -6.54
CA TYR A 29 -7.69 -2.47 -7.71
C TYR A 29 -7.03 -1.10 -7.42
N TYR A 30 -7.67 -0.29 -6.58
CA TYR A 30 -7.21 1.06 -6.19
C TYR A 30 -6.36 1.07 -4.92
N GLU A 31 -6.01 -0.10 -4.37
CA GLU A 31 -5.24 -0.23 -3.13
C GLU A 31 -3.86 -0.79 -3.40
N ILE A 32 -2.87 -0.30 -2.66
CA ILE A 32 -1.50 -0.80 -2.70
C ILE A 32 -1.19 -1.60 -1.45
N CYS A 33 -0.27 -2.55 -1.55
CA CYS A 33 0.24 -3.24 -0.38
C CYS A 33 1.31 -2.43 0.33
N CYS A 34 1.03 -2.05 1.57
CA CYS A 34 1.91 -1.29 2.44
C CYS A 34 2.17 -2.04 3.73
N GLN A 35 3.39 -2.55 3.91
CA GLN A 35 3.76 -3.36 5.09
C GLN A 35 2.85 -4.57 5.35
N GLY A 36 2.20 -5.08 4.31
CA GLY A 36 1.26 -6.18 4.45
C GLY A 36 -0.15 -5.74 4.83
N VAL A 37 -0.46 -4.46 4.65
CA VAL A 37 -1.81 -3.90 4.76
C VAL A 37 -2.19 -3.25 3.44
N CYS A 38 -3.39 -3.55 2.95
CA CYS A 38 -3.95 -2.87 1.80
C CYS A 38 -4.33 -1.44 2.20
N VAL A 39 -3.76 -0.45 1.53
CA VAL A 39 -4.08 0.96 1.77
C VAL A 39 -4.39 1.63 0.44
N ASN A 40 -5.40 2.50 0.43
CA ASN A 40 -5.72 3.30 -0.74
C ASN A 40 -4.81 4.54 -0.79
N PRO A 41 -3.84 4.63 -1.72
CA PRO A 41 -2.94 5.76 -1.77
C PRO A 41 -3.60 7.02 -2.35
N SER A 42 -4.83 6.93 -2.87
CA SER A 42 -5.50 8.05 -3.51
C SER A 42 -6.06 9.08 -2.53
N PHE A 43 -6.48 8.63 -1.34
CA PHE A 43 -7.10 9.47 -0.31
C PHE A 43 -6.45 9.33 1.07
N ASN A 44 -5.52 8.40 1.23
CA ASN A 44 -4.86 8.19 2.51
C ASN A 44 -3.73 9.19 2.72
N HIS A 45 -3.95 10.15 3.62
CA HIS A 45 -2.96 11.15 4.01
C HIS A 45 -1.63 10.57 4.52
N LYS A 46 -1.58 9.32 4.99
CA LYS A 46 -0.34 8.66 5.45
C LYS A 46 0.40 7.93 4.32
N HIS A 47 -0.28 7.62 3.22
CA HIS A 47 0.23 6.79 2.11
C HIS A 47 -0.09 7.42 0.74
N CYS A 48 -0.04 8.75 0.64
CA CYS A 48 -0.53 9.47 -0.52
C CYS A 48 0.33 9.22 -1.78
N GLY A 49 -0.21 8.57 -2.81
CA GLY A 49 0.50 8.21 -4.05
C GLY A 49 1.51 7.06 -3.92
N ARG A 50 2.13 6.86 -2.75
CA ARG A 50 3.01 5.71 -2.46
C ARG A 50 3.06 5.40 -0.96
N CYS A 51 3.61 4.23 -0.65
CA CYS A 51 3.78 3.80 0.74
C CYS A 51 4.61 4.78 1.58
N TYR A 52 4.17 5.08 2.80
CA TYR A 52 4.77 6.03 3.74
C TYR A 52 4.89 7.47 3.25
N ASN A 53 4.12 7.84 2.24
CA ASN A 53 4.14 9.19 1.74
C ASN A 53 3.12 10.04 2.48
N LYS A 54 3.45 10.39 3.72
CA LYS A 54 2.60 11.26 4.54
C LYS A 54 2.48 12.63 3.91
N CYS A 55 1.28 13.21 3.85
CA CYS A 55 1.06 14.59 3.47
C CYS A 55 1.65 15.55 4.51
N LYS A 56 2.22 16.67 4.06
CA LYS A 56 2.64 17.77 4.95
C LYS A 56 1.40 18.49 5.49
N ASN A 57 1.51 19.16 6.63
CA ASN A 57 0.40 19.94 7.19
C ASN A 57 -0.11 20.95 6.16
N GLY A 58 -1.43 20.95 5.92
CA GLY A 58 -2.09 21.78 4.91
C GLY A 58 -2.21 21.15 3.52
N SER A 59 -1.53 20.03 3.23
CA SER A 59 -1.67 19.33 1.95
C SER A 59 -2.73 18.23 2.01
N SER A 60 -3.67 18.27 1.08
CA SER A 60 -4.70 17.23 0.92
C SER A 60 -4.21 16.13 -0.01
N CYS A 61 -4.54 14.87 0.31
CA CYS A 61 -4.34 13.77 -0.61
C CYS A 61 -5.58 13.58 -1.50
N PHE A 62 -5.47 13.93 -2.78
CA PHE A 62 -6.55 13.75 -3.76
C PHE A 62 -6.04 13.00 -4.98
N TYR A 63 -6.68 11.89 -5.33
CA TYR A 63 -6.26 11.00 -6.42
C TYR A 63 -4.78 10.58 -6.36
N GLY A 64 -4.18 10.57 -5.17
CA GLY A 64 -2.78 10.18 -4.97
C GLY A 64 -1.78 11.29 -5.25
N LEU A 65 -2.27 12.51 -5.44
CA LEU A 65 -1.50 13.72 -5.58
C LEU A 65 -1.65 14.56 -4.30
N ARG A 66 -0.57 15.25 -3.94
CA ARG A 66 -0.61 16.27 -2.90
C ARG A 66 -1.09 17.55 -3.53
N SER A 67 -2.34 17.92 -3.29
CA SER A 67 -2.84 19.24 -3.63
C SER A 67 -2.56 20.19 -2.48
N TYR A 68 -1.86 21.27 -2.78
CA TYR A 68 -1.82 22.45 -1.91
C TYR A 68 -3.11 23.20 -2.18
N ALA A 69 -3.97 23.32 -1.17
CA ALA A 69 -5.09 24.26 -1.15
C ALA A 69 -4.62 25.52 -0.43
#